data_AF-A0A737N6U4-F1
#
_entry.id   AF-A0A737N6U4-F1
#
_cell.length_a   1.000
_cell.length_b   1.000
_cell.length_c   1.000
_cell.angle_alpha   90.00
_cell.angle_beta   90.00
_cell.angle_gamma   90.00
#
_symmetry.space_group_name_H-M   'P 1'
#
loop_
_entity.id
_entity.type
_entity.pdbx_description
1 polymer ?
#
loop_
_entity_poly.entity_id
_entity_poly.type
_entity_poly.pdbx_seq_one_letter_code
_entity_poly.pdbx_strand_id
1 'polypeptide(L)' 'MDGELKNLKCNICQLAAITGLHRQTVVSRLSGVPLAPGSNEKNKLYLLTDVIRVLMETPV' A
#
# COMPACT_ATOMS: atom_id res chain seq x y z
N MET A 1 -10.05 -11.88 13.87
CA MET A 1 -9.36 -12.05 12.56
C MET A 1 -9.16 -10.71 11.85
N ASP A 2 -9.92 -9.68 12.22
CA ASP A 2 -9.94 -8.32 11.66
C ASP A 2 -8.90 -7.36 12.28
N GLY A 3 -8.30 -7.70 13.43
CA GLY A 3 -7.24 -6.89 14.06
C GLY A 3 -5.88 -7.00 13.37
N GLU A 4 -5.54 -8.17 12.82
CA GLU A 4 -4.23 -8.43 12.21
C GLU A 4 -4.09 -7.71 10.86
N LEU A 5 -5.16 -7.73 10.05
CA LEU A 5 -5.15 -7.07 8.74
C LEU A 5 -5.13 -5.53 8.87
N LYS A 6 -5.80 -4.98 9.88
CA LYS A 6 -5.86 -3.52 10.16
C LYS A 6 -4.49 -2.92 10.48
N ASN A 7 -3.57 -3.71 11.01
CA ASN A 7 -2.24 -3.25 11.40
C ASN A 7 -1.13 -3.66 10.42
N LEU A 8 -1.48 -4.43 9.37
CA LEU A 8 -0.51 -4.89 8.40
C LEU A 8 -0.02 -3.72 7.53
N LYS A 9 1.25 -3.39 7.71
CA LYS A 9 1.96 -2.37 6.93
C LYS A 9 2.84 -3.04 5.90
N CYS A 10 2.78 -2.55 4.67
CA CYS A 10 3.65 -3.00 3.59
C CYS A 10 4.40 -1.82 2.98
N ASN A 11 5.67 -2.03 2.63
CA ASN A 11 6.40 -1.11 1.78
C ASN A 11 6.18 -1.44 0.29
N ILE A 12 6.70 -0.58 -0.58
CA ILE A 12 6.55 -0.69 -2.04
C ILE A 12 7.11 -2.02 -2.58
N CYS A 13 8.23 -2.50 -2.03
CA CYS A 13 8.83 -3.76 -2.46
C CYS A 13 7.94 -4.96 -2.10
N GLN A 14 7.35 -4.96 -0.91
CA GLN A 14 6.41 -6.00 -0.47
C GLN A 14 5.12 -5.96 -1.31
N LEU A 15 4.59 -4.77 -1.59
CA LEU A 15 3.41 -4.61 -2.44
C LEU A 15 3.68 -5.06 -3.88
N ALA A 16 4.88 -4.80 -4.42
CA ALA A 16 5.31 -5.31 -5.72
C ALA A 16 5.38 -6.84 -5.73
N ALA A 17 5.93 -7.46 -4.68
CA ALA A 17 5.99 -8.92 -4.56
C ALA A 17 4.59 -9.55 -4.46
N ILE A 18 3.67 -8.94 -3.70
CA ILE A 18 2.29 -9.43 -3.53
C ILE A 18 1.49 -9.31 -4.83
N THR A 19 1.62 -8.19 -5.54
CA THR A 19 0.83 -7.90 -6.74
C THR A 19 1.43 -8.44 -8.03
N GLY A 20 2.70 -8.86 -8.02
CA GLY A 20 3.47 -9.22 -9.21
C GLY A 20 3.80 -8.02 -10.11
N LEU A 21 3.47 -6.79 -9.71
CA LEU A 21 3.71 -5.58 -10.49
C LEU A 21 5.14 -5.05 -10.28
N HIS A 22 5.68 -4.41 -11.31
CA HIS A 22 6.93 -3.68 -11.16
C HIS A 22 6.78 -2.53 -10.14
N ARG A 23 7.83 -2.28 -9.35
CA ARG A 23 7.80 -1.28 -8.26
C ARG A 23 7.33 0.10 -8.73
N GLN A 24 7.73 0.53 -9.92
CA GLN A 24 7.32 1.85 -10.47
C GLN A 24 5.82 1.91 -10.78
N THR A 25 5.24 0.79 -11.21
CA THR A 25 3.79 0.66 -11.45
C THR A 25 3.04 0.74 -10.12
N VAL A 26 3.55 0.06 -9.09
CA VAL A 26 2.98 0.14 -7.73
C VAL A 26 3.04 1.56 -7.20
N VAL A 27 4.19 2.25 -7.30
CA VAL A 27 4.33 3.67 -6.90
C VAL A 27 3.27 4.53 -7.57
N SER A 28 3.07 4.36 -8.87
CA SER A 28 2.12 5.16 -9.65
C SER A 28 0.67 4.91 -9.21
N ARG A 29 0.30 3.64 -8.96
CA ARG A 29 -1.02 3.24 -8.46
C ARG A 29 -1.29 3.70 -7.03
N LEU A 30 -0.25 3.84 -6.20
CA LEU A 30 -0.37 4.27 -4.81
C LEU A 30 -0.29 5.79 -4.61
N SER A 31 -0.26 6.59 -5.68
CA SER A 31 -0.11 8.05 -5.61
C SER A 31 -1.18 8.75 -4.75
N GLY A 32 -2.38 8.17 -4.65
CA GLY A 32 -3.48 8.65 -3.80
C GLY A 32 -3.61 7.94 -2.44
N VAL A 33 -2.73 7.00 -2.10
CA VAL A 33 -2.83 6.23 -0.87
C VAL A 33 -2.04 6.91 0.26
N PRO A 34 -2.66 7.14 1.43
CA PRO A 34 -1.97 7.73 2.56
C PRO A 34 -0.86 6.81 3.09
N LEU A 35 0.21 7.42 3.60
CA LEU A 35 1.29 6.68 4.25
C LEU A 35 0.86 6.26 5.67
N ALA A 36 1.23 5.05 6.05
CA ALA A 36 0.99 4.52 7.39
C ALA A 36 1.84 5.26 8.45
N PRO A 37 1.38 5.32 9.71
CA PRO A 37 2.16 5.84 10.82
C PRO A 37 3.52 5.14 10.95
N GLY A 38 4.60 5.91 11.12
CA GLY A 38 5.98 5.41 11.17
C GLY A 38 6.67 5.32 9.80
N SER A 39 6.00 5.73 8.72
CA SER A 39 6.61 5.93 7.41
C SER A 39 7.62 7.09 7.42
N ASN A 40 8.70 6.98 6.65
CA ASN A 40 9.66 8.05 6.41
C ASN A 40 10.08 8.11 4.93
N GLU A 41 10.87 9.12 4.54
CA GLU A 41 11.26 9.34 3.14
C GLU A 41 12.00 8.15 2.52
N LYS A 42 12.77 7.40 3.31
CA LYS A 42 13.55 6.23 2.85
C LYS A 42 12.76 4.93 2.91
N ASN A 43 11.70 4.87 3.74
CA ASN A 43 10.88 3.69 3.94
C ASN A 43 9.40 4.08 3.99
N LYS A 44 8.80 4.20 2.81
CA LYS A 44 7.37 4.45 2.65
C LYS A 44 6.57 3.20 3.01
N LEU A 45 5.74 3.32 4.04
CA LEU A 45 4.85 2.26 4.51
C LEU A 45 3.40 2.62 4.20
N TYR A 46 2.61 1.62 3.84
CA TYR A 46 1.18 1.75 3.57
C TYR A 46 0.41 0.72 4.39
N LEU A 47 -0.74 1.11 4.93
CA LEU A 47 -1.67 0.15 5.52
C LEU A 47 -2.32 -0.63 4.39
N LEU A 48 -2.35 -1.96 4.49
CA LEU A 48 -2.95 -2.78 3.45
C LEU A 48 -4.45 -2.44 3.27
N THR A 49 -5.13 -2.05 4.34
CA THR A 49 -6.53 -1.58 4.29
C THR A 49 -6.70 -0.32 3.47
N ASP A 50 -5.79 0.66 3.58
CA ASP A 50 -5.87 1.91 2.82
C ASP A 50 -5.56 1.67 1.34
N VAL A 51 -4.59 0.79 1.05
CA VAL A 51 -4.28 0.36 -0.31
C VAL A 51 -5.52 -0.26 -0.96
N ILE A 52 -6.15 -1.25 -0.30
CA ILE A 52 -7.32 -1.93 -0.85
C ILE A 52 -8.48 -0.95 -1.02
N ARG A 53 -8.73 -0.09 -0.02
CA ARG A 53 -9.80 0.90 -0.07
C ARG A 53 -9.68 1.82 -1.28
N VAL A 54 -8.52 2.46 -1.46
CA VAL A 54 -8.31 3.40 -2.58
C VAL A 54 -8.43 2.70 -3.92
N LEU A 55 -7.92 1.47 -4.05
CA LEU A 55 -8.04 0.69 -5.28
C LEU A 55 -9.49 0.28 -5.60
N MET A 56 -10.35 0.12 -4.59
CA MET A 56 -11.78 -0.15 -4.76
C MET A 56 -12.60 1.12 -5.03
N GLU A 57 -12.15 2.27 -4.51
CA GLU A 57 -12.76 3.59 -4.77
C GLU A 57 -12.37 4.15 -6.15
N THR A 58 -11.25 3.68 -6.72
CA THR A 58 -10.81 4.09 -8.06
C THR A 58 -11.71 3.46 -9.12
N PRO A 59 -12.42 4.27 -9.95
CA PRO A 59 -13.22 3.74 -11.06
C PRO A 59 -12.32 2.99 -12.05
N VAL A 60 -12.82 1.86 -12.55
CA VAL A 60 -12.21 1.10 -13.66
C VAL A 60 -12.47 1.73 -15.02
#